data_AF-A0A7W0D084-F1
#
_entry.id   AF-A0A7W0D084-F1
#
_cell.length_a   1.000
_cell.length_b   1.000
_cell.length_c   1.000
_cell.angle_alpha   90.00
_cell.angle_beta   90.00
_cell.angle_gamma   90.00
#
_symmetry.space_group_name_H-M   'P 1'
#
loop_
_entity.id
_entity.type
_entity.pdbx_description
1 polymer ?
#
loop_
_entity_poly.entity_id
_entity_poly.type
_entity_poly.pdbx_seq_one_letter_code
_entity_poly.pdbx_strand_id
1 'polypeptide(L)'
;MILECPACRTRYTVPDDAVGVNGRAVRCAKCGHSWHQWPPGHEPEAVPSGQLSDAPQPEVSAPPPDADVPVPGYADDAVYRDYEDDTPRRRNPALRWTIIAAAIGILLLAAVAALQFIGLDRVRTQLGLAERGSAAALLLEVPRKPERRALASGNELFALTGRIVNPTRERQHVPDIQAELQDAQGRVVYNWIITPPSRTLGPGASAQFDAAVYDVPKGARELKLSFVGEAS
;
A
#
# COMPACT_ATOMS: atom_id res chain seq x y z
N MET A 1 31.66 19.82 26.41
CA MET A 1 31.87 20.82 25.34
C MET A 1 31.13 20.42 24.05
N ILE A 2 30.92 21.37 23.14
CA ILE A 2 30.31 21.11 21.82
C ILE A 2 31.38 21.19 20.74
N LEU A 3 31.47 20.15 19.91
CA LEU A 3 32.33 20.11 18.73
C LEU A 3 31.51 20.33 17.47
N GLU A 4 31.99 21.17 16.56
CA GLU A 4 31.36 21.38 15.25
C GLU A 4 32.29 20.90 14.13
N CYS A 5 31.78 20.05 13.24
CA CYS A 5 32.57 19.55 12.12
C CYS A 5 32.78 20.67 11.07
N PRO A 6 34.02 21.00 10.69
CA PRO A 6 34.29 22.10 9.74
C PRO A 6 33.78 21.81 8.31
N ALA A 7 33.66 20.53 7.93
CA ALA A 7 33.23 20.15 6.58
C ALA A 7 31.71 20.15 6.38
N CYS A 8 30.92 19.86 7.42
CA CYS A 8 29.46 19.67 7.28
C CYS A 8 28.62 20.35 8.37
N ARG A 9 29.25 21.11 9.28
CA ARG A 9 28.63 21.86 10.38
C ARG A 9 27.72 21.05 11.30
N THR A 10 27.97 19.74 11.40
CA THR A 10 27.26 18.87 12.35
C THR A 10 27.86 19.04 13.74
N ARG A 11 27.00 19.19 14.75
CA ARG A 11 27.37 19.46 16.15
C ARG A 11 27.29 18.18 16.99
N TYR A 12 28.28 17.97 17.84
CA TYR A 12 28.37 16.84 18.76
C TYR A 12 28.61 17.33 20.18
N THR A 13 27.81 16.84 21.13
CA THR A 13 28.04 17.09 22.56
C THR A 13 28.96 16.00 23.09
N VAL A 14 30.13 16.40 23.59
CA VAL A 14 31.17 15.48 24.07
C VAL A 14 31.60 15.90 25.48
N PRO A 15 31.85 14.95 26.40
CA PRO A 15 32.46 15.24 27.70
C PRO A 15 33.79 15.99 27.57
N ASP A 16 34.09 16.92 28.49
CA ASP A 16 35.26 17.79 28.41
C ASP A 16 36.60 17.04 28.57
N ASP A 17 36.56 15.89 29.23
CA ASP A 17 37.68 14.96 29.42
C ASP A 17 38.02 14.14 28.16
N ALA A 18 37.14 14.08 27.16
CA ALA A 18 37.31 13.22 26.00
C ALA A 18 38.34 13.70 24.97
N VAL A 19 38.70 14.99 24.98
CA VAL A 19 39.69 15.58 24.07
C VAL A 19 41.08 15.66 24.70
N GLY A 20 41.18 15.54 26.02
CA GLY A 20 42.46 15.56 26.74
C GLY A 20 43.21 16.90 26.63
N VAL A 21 44.24 17.07 27.46
CA VAL A 21 45.02 18.32 27.52
C VAL A 21 45.90 18.56 26.29
N ASN A 22 46.32 17.49 25.61
CA ASN A 22 47.17 17.56 24.42
C ASN A 22 46.38 17.61 23.11
N GLY A 23 45.05 17.75 23.18
CA GLY A 23 44.18 17.60 22.04
C GLY A 23 44.04 16.14 21.57
N ARG A 24 43.08 15.91 20.66
CA ARG A 24 42.78 14.59 20.11
C ARG A 24 42.32 14.68 18.66
N ALA A 25 42.74 13.72 17.84
CA ALA A 25 42.18 13.52 16.51
C ALA A 25 40.75 12.96 16.61
N VAL A 26 39.79 13.68 16.05
CA VAL A 26 38.37 13.32 16.04
C VAL A 26 37.88 13.14 14.61
N ARG A 27 36.86 12.29 14.41
CA ARG A 27 36.27 12.00 13.10
C ARG A 27 34.77 12.23 13.11
N CYS A 28 34.26 12.93 12.11
CA CYS A 28 32.84 13.17 11.94
C CYS A 28 32.09 11.88 11.57
N ALA A 29 31.06 11.52 12.33
CA ALA A 29 30.21 10.36 12.04
C ALA A 29 29.33 10.55 10.78
N LYS A 30 28.99 11.80 10.44
CA LYS A 30 28.10 12.12 9.30
C LYS A 30 28.81 12.13 7.94
N CYS A 31 29.99 12.75 7.85
CA CYS A 31 30.70 12.92 6.57
C CYS A 31 32.08 12.23 6.54
N GLY A 32 32.55 11.67 7.66
CA GLY A 32 33.82 10.96 7.73
C GLY A 32 35.08 11.84 7.81
N HIS A 33 34.95 13.17 7.74
CA HIS A 33 36.08 14.11 7.84
C HIS A 33 36.74 14.04 9.23
N SER A 34 38.07 13.95 9.26
CA SER A 34 38.89 13.91 10.48
C SER A 34 39.64 15.22 10.69
N TRP A 35 39.61 15.77 11.90
CA TRP A 35 40.36 16.96 12.29
C TRP A 35 40.93 16.80 13.70
N HIS A 36 41.90 17.64 14.06
CA HIS A 36 42.47 17.67 15.40
C HIS A 36 41.75 18.71 16.25
N GLN A 37 41.28 18.31 17.43
CA GLN A 37 40.57 19.19 18.35
C GLN A 37 41.46 19.51 19.55
N TRP A 38 41.61 20.79 19.86
CA TRP A 38 42.28 21.28 21.07
C TRP A 38 41.25 21.57 22.17
N PRO A 39 41.62 21.47 23.46
CA PRO A 39 40.75 21.87 24.56
C PRO A 39 40.41 23.37 24.48
N PRO A 40 39.23 23.78 24.97
CA PRO A 40 38.83 25.18 24.99
C PRO A 40 39.82 25.99 25.85
N GLY A 41 40.42 27.02 25.26
CA GLY A 41 41.43 27.87 25.93
C GLY A 41 42.87 27.73 25.41
N HIS A 42 43.15 26.75 24.53
CA HIS A 42 44.39 26.74 23.75
C HIS A 42 44.11 27.31 22.35
N GLU A 43 44.23 28.64 22.24
CA GLU A 43 44.48 29.29 20.97
C GLU A 43 45.97 29.06 20.65
N PRO A 44 46.34 28.32 19.58
CA PRO A 44 47.72 28.36 19.12
C PRO A 44 48.01 29.79 18.68
N GLU A 45 48.85 30.46 19.46
CA GLU A 45 49.39 31.78 19.17
C GLU A 45 49.84 31.82 17.71
N ALA A 46 49.15 32.64 16.91
CA ALA A 46 49.51 32.88 15.53
C ALA A 46 50.93 33.43 15.52
N VAL A 47 51.89 32.60 15.13
CA VAL A 47 53.27 33.05 14.90
C VAL A 47 53.20 34.17 13.86
N PRO A 48 53.66 35.39 14.17
CA PRO A 48 53.69 36.46 13.19
C PRO A 48 54.67 36.09 12.08
N SER A 49 54.19 36.05 10.85
CA SER A 49 55.04 36.00 9.66
C SER A 49 55.90 37.26 9.60
N GLY A 50 57.15 37.15 10.02
CA GLY A 50 58.12 38.22 9.85
C GLY A 50 59.43 37.97 10.59
N GLN A 51 60.40 37.36 9.91
CA GLN A 51 61.82 37.73 9.94
C GLN A 51 62.64 36.79 9.04
N LEU A 52 63.14 37.33 7.93
CA LEU A 52 64.32 36.80 7.27
C LEU A 52 65.51 36.92 8.25
N SER A 53 66.22 35.82 8.51
CA SER A 53 67.64 35.82 8.87
C SER A 53 68.21 34.41 8.74
N ASP A 54 68.95 34.23 7.66
CA ASP A 54 70.27 33.59 7.57
C ASP A 54 70.55 32.37 8.45
N ALA A 55 70.59 31.19 7.81
CA ALA A 55 71.32 30.03 8.29
C ALA A 55 71.96 29.30 7.08
N PRO A 56 73.24 28.89 7.13
CA PRO A 56 74.00 28.50 5.94
C PRO A 56 73.53 27.18 5.34
N GLN A 57 73.35 27.17 4.01
CA GLN A 57 73.06 25.97 3.23
C GLN A 57 74.35 25.16 3.03
N PRO A 58 74.41 23.87 3.44
CA PRO A 58 75.53 23.01 3.11
C PRO A 58 75.52 22.75 1.59
N GLU A 59 76.57 23.23 0.93
CA GLU A 59 76.84 23.01 -0.48
C GLU A 59 77.23 21.55 -0.70
N VAL A 60 76.25 20.72 -1.09
CA VAL A 60 76.49 19.31 -1.43
C VAL A 60 77.08 19.27 -2.83
N SER A 61 78.36 18.95 -2.90
CA SER A 61 79.18 18.89 -4.10
C SER A 61 78.62 17.91 -5.14
N ALA A 62 78.65 18.29 -6.42
CA ALA A 62 78.28 17.43 -7.54
C ALA A 62 79.20 16.19 -7.66
N PRO A 63 78.67 14.99 -7.95
CA PRO A 63 79.51 13.82 -8.22
C PRO A 63 80.10 13.88 -9.65
N PRO A 64 81.32 13.32 -9.87
CA PRO A 64 81.99 13.31 -11.16
C PRO A 64 81.29 12.41 -12.19
N PRO A 65 81.44 12.68 -13.50
CA PRO A 65 80.88 11.84 -14.55
C PRO A 65 81.74 10.58 -14.77
N ASP A 66 81.08 9.56 -15.33
CA ASP A 66 81.64 8.35 -15.91
C ASP A 66 82.00 7.20 -14.95
N ALA A 67 80.97 6.40 -14.65
CA ALA A 67 81.12 4.96 -14.52
C ALA A 67 80.15 4.29 -15.50
N ASP A 68 80.70 3.60 -16.50
CA ASP A 68 80.00 2.67 -17.38
C ASP A 68 79.23 1.64 -16.55
N VAL A 69 77.90 1.79 -16.49
CA VAL A 69 77.00 0.75 -15.99
C VAL A 69 76.43 0.02 -17.21
N PRO A 70 76.57 -1.31 -17.32
CA PRO A 70 75.98 -2.05 -18.42
C PRO A 70 74.46 -1.96 -18.31
N VAL A 71 73.81 -1.40 -19.32
CA VAL A 71 72.35 -1.36 -19.45
C VAL A 71 71.88 -2.81 -19.60
N PRO A 72 71.06 -3.36 -18.68
CA PRO A 72 70.42 -4.65 -18.92
C PRO A 72 69.49 -4.48 -20.11
N GLY A 73 69.68 -5.30 -21.15
CA GLY A 73 68.78 -5.37 -22.29
C GLY A 73 67.36 -5.58 -21.79
N TYR A 74 66.51 -4.59 -22.04
CA TYR A 74 65.08 -4.70 -21.80
C TYR A 74 64.56 -5.73 -22.80
N ALA A 75 64.47 -6.98 -22.36
CA ALA A 75 63.76 -8.02 -23.08
C ALA A 75 62.30 -7.58 -23.14
N ASP A 76 61.90 -7.22 -24.35
CA ASP A 76 60.53 -7.00 -24.80
C ASP A 76 59.77 -8.32 -24.63
N ASP A 77 59.26 -8.58 -23.44
CA ASP A 77 58.27 -9.64 -23.13
C ASP A 77 57.64 -9.39 -21.75
N ALA A 78 57.43 -8.12 -21.40
CA ALA A 78 56.48 -7.78 -20.35
C ALA A 78 55.09 -7.94 -20.95
N VAL A 79 54.54 -9.15 -20.78
CA VAL A 79 53.11 -9.48 -20.83
C VAL A 79 52.31 -8.21 -20.52
N TYR A 80 51.69 -7.64 -21.55
CA TYR A 80 50.65 -6.63 -21.41
C TYR A 80 49.49 -7.35 -20.75
N ARG A 81 49.59 -7.52 -19.43
CA ARG A 81 48.48 -7.99 -18.62
C ARG A 81 47.51 -6.84 -18.69
N ASP A 82 46.50 -7.01 -19.53
CA ASP A 82 45.28 -6.22 -19.52
C ASP A 82 44.87 -6.09 -18.06
N TYR A 83 45.19 -4.94 -17.46
CA TYR A 83 44.55 -4.53 -16.24
C TYR A 83 43.16 -4.12 -16.73
N GLU A 84 42.29 -5.11 -16.91
CA GLU A 84 40.86 -4.88 -16.77
C GLU A 84 40.72 -4.09 -15.48
N ASP A 85 40.42 -2.80 -15.67
CA ASP A 85 40.20 -1.83 -14.62
C ASP A 85 39.01 -2.33 -13.81
N ASP A 86 39.29 -3.19 -12.84
CA ASP A 86 38.36 -3.73 -11.87
C ASP A 86 38.06 -2.60 -10.86
N THR A 87 37.61 -1.46 -11.38
CA THR A 87 36.97 -0.44 -10.58
C THR A 87 35.83 -1.14 -9.85
N PRO A 88 35.78 -1.11 -8.51
CA PRO A 88 34.69 -1.74 -7.78
C PRO A 88 33.42 -1.06 -8.26
N ARG A 89 32.66 -1.77 -9.11
CA ARG A 89 31.43 -1.30 -9.74
C ARG A 89 30.58 -0.71 -8.63
N ARG A 90 30.56 0.64 -8.55
CA ARG A 90 29.88 1.36 -7.47
C ARG A 90 28.45 0.82 -7.49
N ARG A 91 28.14 -0.03 -6.51
CA ARG A 91 26.84 -0.70 -6.42
C ARG A 91 25.85 0.42 -6.20
N ASN A 92 25.23 0.89 -7.28
CA ASN A 92 24.40 2.07 -7.27
C ASN A 92 23.14 1.68 -6.49
N PRO A 93 23.01 2.06 -5.19
CA PRO A 93 21.93 1.56 -4.36
C PRO A 93 20.59 2.05 -4.93
N ALA A 94 20.59 3.21 -5.60
CA ALA A 94 19.47 3.75 -6.36
C ALA A 94 18.94 2.77 -7.41
N LEU A 95 19.79 2.04 -8.13
CA LEU A 95 19.35 1.07 -9.14
C LEU A 95 18.66 -0.15 -8.50
N ARG A 96 19.06 -0.55 -7.30
CA ARG A 96 18.38 -1.63 -6.56
C ARG A 96 17.02 -1.17 -6.04
N TRP A 97 16.95 0.06 -5.53
CA TRP A 97 15.70 0.64 -5.08
C TRP A 97 14.70 0.88 -6.22
N THR A 98 15.15 1.25 -7.42
CA THR A 98 14.25 1.36 -8.58
C THR A 98 13.72 0.00 -9.04
N ILE A 99 14.56 -1.05 -9.01
CA ILE A 99 14.11 -2.41 -9.32
C ILE A 99 13.07 -2.90 -8.30
N ILE A 100 13.29 -2.64 -7.01
CA ILE A 100 12.32 -2.99 -5.96
C ILE A 100 11.02 -2.21 -6.15
N ALA A 101 11.09 -0.90 -6.38
CA ALA A 101 9.91 -0.07 -6.61
C ALA A 101 9.14 -0.51 -7.86
N ALA A 102 9.84 -0.83 -8.95
CA ALA A 102 9.23 -1.34 -10.17
C ALA A 102 8.56 -2.71 -9.94
N ALA A 103 9.21 -3.61 -9.20
CA ALA A 103 8.63 -4.91 -8.86
C ALA A 103 7.36 -4.77 -8.01
N ILE A 104 7.37 -3.88 -7.01
CA ILE A 104 6.17 -3.58 -6.20
C ILE A 104 5.07 -2.98 -7.07
N GLY A 105 5.41 -2.03 -7.96
CA GLY A 105 4.45 -1.43 -8.89
C GLY A 105 3.79 -2.46 -9.80
N ILE A 106 4.58 -3.38 -10.37
CA ILE A 106 4.07 -4.49 -11.20
C ILE A 106 3.18 -5.42 -10.36
N LEU A 107 3.56 -5.71 -9.12
CA LEU A 107 2.78 -6.59 -8.24
C LEU A 107 1.43 -5.96 -7.85
N LEU A 108 1.41 -4.65 -7.57
CA LEU A 108 0.16 -3.91 -7.32
C LEU A 108 -0.73 -3.86 -8.56
N LEU A 109 -0.16 -3.60 -9.75
CA LEU A 109 -0.92 -3.62 -11.00
C LEU A 109 -1.48 -5.02 -11.31
N ALA A 110 -0.71 -6.07 -11.07
CA ALA A 110 -1.17 -7.45 -11.21
C ALA A 110 -2.30 -7.78 -10.22
N ALA A 111 -2.20 -7.29 -8.97
CA ALA A 111 -3.28 -7.44 -7.99
C ALA A 111 -4.56 -6.70 -8.41
N VAL A 112 -4.44 -5.47 -8.92
CA VAL A 112 -5.59 -4.72 -9.46
C VAL A 112 -6.19 -5.44 -10.68
N ALA A 113 -5.37 -5.91 -11.62
CA ALA A 113 -5.84 -6.68 -12.76
C ALA A 113 -6.54 -7.99 -12.34
N ALA A 114 -6.01 -8.70 -11.35
CA ALA A 114 -6.63 -9.88 -10.77
C ALA A 114 -7.99 -9.56 -10.11
N LEU A 115 -8.10 -8.44 -9.40
CA LEU A 115 -9.38 -7.98 -8.83
C LEU A 115 -10.42 -7.69 -9.92
N GLN A 116 -10.00 -7.14 -11.07
CA GLN A 116 -10.89 -6.87 -12.21
C GLN A 116 -11.30 -8.16 -12.95
N PHE A 117 -10.40 -9.14 -13.09
CA PHE A 117 -10.68 -10.39 -13.83
C PHE A 117 -11.41 -11.45 -13.02
N ILE A 118 -11.07 -11.60 -11.74
CA ILE A 118 -11.64 -12.62 -10.84
C ILE A 118 -12.96 -12.12 -10.20
N GLY A 119 -13.16 -10.80 -10.19
CA GLY A 119 -14.28 -10.13 -9.55
C GLY A 119 -14.05 -9.92 -8.05
N LEU A 120 -14.28 -8.70 -7.58
CA LEU A 120 -14.20 -8.33 -6.16
C LEU A 120 -15.07 -9.22 -5.26
N ASP A 121 -16.19 -9.73 -5.78
CA ASP A 121 -17.14 -10.55 -5.02
C ASP A 121 -16.58 -11.94 -4.67
N ARG A 122 -15.78 -12.55 -5.55
CA ARG A 122 -15.09 -13.82 -5.24
C ARG A 122 -14.00 -13.65 -4.20
N VAL A 123 -13.26 -12.55 -4.26
CA VAL A 123 -12.19 -12.25 -3.30
C VAL A 123 -12.79 -11.95 -1.93
N ARG A 124 -13.89 -11.18 -1.87
CA ARG A 124 -14.64 -10.91 -0.63
C ARG A 124 -15.22 -12.19 -0.01
N THR A 125 -15.80 -13.09 -0.80
CA THR A 125 -16.34 -14.36 -0.29
C THR A 125 -15.26 -15.29 0.25
N GLN A 126 -14.10 -15.40 -0.41
CA GLN A 126 -12.98 -16.22 0.10
C GLN A 126 -12.33 -15.64 1.37
N LEU A 127 -12.28 -14.32 1.51
CA LEU A 127 -11.74 -13.65 2.69
C LEU A 127 -12.74 -13.55 3.85
N GLY A 128 -13.97 -14.07 3.69
CA GLY A 128 -15.03 -13.96 4.70
C GLY A 128 -15.49 -12.51 4.96
N LEU A 129 -15.13 -11.58 4.08
CA LEU A 129 -15.52 -10.17 4.09
C LEU A 129 -16.76 -9.91 3.22
N ALA A 130 -17.23 -10.91 2.49
CA ALA A 130 -18.55 -10.86 1.89
C ALA A 130 -19.57 -10.93 3.03
N GLU A 131 -20.28 -9.83 3.24
CA GLU A 131 -21.60 -9.77 3.85
C GLU A 131 -22.32 -11.12 3.61
N ARG A 132 -22.61 -11.86 4.68
CA ARG A 132 -23.37 -13.14 4.67
C ARG A 132 -24.85 -12.93 4.29
N GLY A 133 -25.10 -12.05 3.33
CA GLY A 133 -26.39 -11.55 2.92
C GLY A 133 -26.49 -11.36 1.42
N SER A 134 -25.82 -12.19 0.61
CA SER A 134 -26.04 -12.19 -0.85
C SER A 134 -27.40 -12.83 -1.21
N ALA A 135 -28.49 -12.25 -0.70
CA ALA A 135 -29.79 -12.21 -1.36
C ALA A 135 -29.75 -11.30 -2.61
N ALA A 136 -28.65 -10.55 -2.80
CA ALA A 136 -28.37 -9.55 -3.84
C ALA A 136 -28.45 -10.01 -5.31
N ALA A 137 -28.91 -11.22 -5.61
CA ALA A 137 -29.16 -11.65 -6.98
C ALA A 137 -30.59 -12.17 -7.21
N LEU A 138 -31.42 -12.34 -6.18
CA LEU A 138 -32.78 -12.82 -6.39
C LEU A 138 -33.62 -11.68 -6.98
N LEU A 139 -33.96 -11.78 -8.25
CA LEU A 139 -34.79 -10.80 -8.92
C LEU A 139 -36.26 -11.10 -8.56
N LEU A 140 -36.89 -10.18 -7.84
CA LEU A 140 -38.31 -10.26 -7.53
C LEU A 140 -39.08 -9.55 -8.63
N GLU A 141 -39.57 -10.32 -9.60
CA GLU A 141 -40.44 -9.79 -10.63
C GLU A 141 -41.89 -9.92 -10.15
N VAL A 142 -42.55 -8.77 -9.96
CA VAL A 142 -44.00 -8.69 -9.76
C VAL A 142 -44.62 -8.33 -11.12
N PRO A 143 -45.07 -9.33 -11.92
CA PRO A 143 -45.34 -9.13 -13.34
C PRO A 143 -46.61 -8.31 -13.64
N ARG A 144 -47.47 -8.02 -12.66
CA ARG A 144 -48.74 -7.32 -12.91
C ARG A 144 -49.08 -6.39 -11.76
N LYS A 145 -49.51 -5.17 -12.10
CA LYS A 145 -50.17 -4.23 -11.19
C LYS A 145 -51.16 -5.00 -10.30
N PRO A 146 -51.08 -4.90 -8.97
CA PRO A 146 -51.95 -5.66 -8.07
C PRO A 146 -53.42 -5.34 -8.40
N GLU A 147 -54.14 -6.34 -8.90
CA GLU A 147 -55.54 -6.22 -9.30
C GLU A 147 -56.41 -6.37 -8.05
N ARG A 148 -56.89 -5.25 -7.50
CA ARG A 148 -57.88 -5.26 -6.42
C ARG A 148 -59.19 -5.84 -6.97
N ARG A 149 -59.51 -7.10 -6.65
CA ARG A 149 -60.85 -7.66 -6.86
C ARG A 149 -61.62 -7.60 -5.54
N ALA A 150 -62.66 -6.79 -5.52
CA ALA A 150 -63.64 -6.80 -4.45
C ALA A 150 -64.42 -8.13 -4.51
N LEU A 151 -64.40 -8.93 -3.44
CA LEU A 151 -65.27 -10.09 -3.36
C LEU A 151 -66.70 -9.65 -3.08
N ALA A 152 -67.67 -10.42 -3.57
CA ALA A 152 -69.11 -10.24 -3.34
C ALA A 152 -69.52 -10.21 -1.86
N SER A 153 -68.60 -10.52 -0.93
CA SER A 153 -68.79 -10.52 0.51
C SER A 153 -68.41 -9.21 1.22
N GLY A 154 -67.97 -8.17 0.49
CA GLY A 154 -67.63 -6.86 1.07
C GLY A 154 -66.22 -6.77 1.69
N ASN A 155 -65.42 -7.84 1.61
CA ASN A 155 -64.02 -7.87 2.05
C ASN A 155 -63.09 -7.81 0.82
N GLU A 156 -62.08 -6.93 0.86
CA GLU A 156 -61.06 -6.81 -0.20
C GLU A 156 -59.95 -7.83 0.04
N LEU A 157 -59.77 -8.78 -0.90
CA LEU A 157 -58.64 -9.70 -0.90
C LEU A 157 -57.49 -9.09 -1.70
N PHE A 158 -56.36 -8.87 -1.04
CA PHE A 158 -55.12 -8.54 -1.72
C PHE A 158 -54.32 -9.82 -1.95
N ALA A 159 -54.52 -10.42 -3.12
CA ALA A 159 -53.70 -11.53 -3.61
C ALA A 159 -52.56 -10.97 -4.47
N LEU A 160 -51.32 -11.19 -4.04
CA LEU A 160 -50.12 -10.90 -4.80
C LEU A 160 -49.52 -12.22 -5.29
N THR A 161 -49.34 -12.33 -6.60
CA THR A 161 -48.53 -13.37 -7.22
C THR A 161 -47.22 -12.76 -7.71
N GLY A 162 -46.10 -13.31 -7.25
CA GLY A 162 -44.76 -12.87 -7.62
C GLY A 162 -43.90 -14.03 -8.10
N ARG A 163 -42.82 -13.72 -8.83
CA ARG A 163 -41.84 -14.72 -9.26
C ARG A 163 -40.46 -14.37 -8.70
N ILE A 164 -39.84 -15.34 -8.05
CA ILE A 164 -38.48 -15.26 -7.54
C ILE A 164 -37.59 -15.96 -8.55
N VAL A 165 -36.58 -15.26 -9.07
CA VAL A 165 -35.65 -15.79 -10.07
C VAL A 165 -34.25 -15.81 -9.50
N ASN A 166 -33.54 -16.94 -9.63
CA ASN A 166 -32.11 -17.00 -9.38
C ASN A 166 -31.35 -16.84 -10.73
N PRO A 167 -30.88 -15.64 -11.10
CA PRO A 167 -30.14 -15.41 -12.34
C PRO A 167 -28.71 -15.95 -12.29
N THR A 168 -28.25 -16.46 -11.14
CA THR A 168 -26.87 -16.93 -10.99
C THR A 168 -26.69 -18.38 -11.46
N ARG A 169 -25.43 -18.79 -11.60
CA ARG A 169 -25.05 -20.16 -11.99
C ARG A 169 -24.86 -21.11 -10.80
N GLU A 170 -25.18 -20.65 -9.59
CA GLU A 170 -25.00 -21.40 -8.35
C GLU A 170 -26.35 -21.65 -7.67
N ARG A 171 -26.40 -22.66 -6.79
CA ARG A 171 -27.59 -22.89 -5.96
C ARG A 171 -27.66 -21.80 -4.90
N GLN A 172 -28.79 -21.10 -4.83
CA GLN A 172 -29.01 -20.04 -3.86
C GLN A 172 -30.12 -20.40 -2.87
N HIS A 173 -29.93 -20.03 -1.61
CA HIS A 173 -30.96 -20.12 -0.59
C HIS A 173 -31.90 -18.91 -0.71
N VAL A 174 -33.21 -19.17 -0.66
CA VAL A 174 -34.23 -18.12 -0.72
C VAL A 174 -34.66 -17.78 0.71
N PRO A 175 -34.35 -16.57 1.22
CA PRO A 175 -34.83 -16.13 2.53
C PRO A 175 -36.33 -15.84 2.50
N ASP A 176 -36.92 -15.70 3.69
CA ASP A 176 -38.31 -15.28 3.81
C ASP A 176 -38.50 -13.88 3.21
N ILE A 177 -39.69 -13.62 2.67
CA ILE A 177 -40.02 -12.33 2.06
C ILE A 177 -40.83 -11.51 3.05
N GLN A 178 -40.42 -10.27 3.29
CA GLN A 178 -41.18 -9.28 4.05
C GLN A 178 -42.00 -8.43 3.09
N ALA A 179 -43.31 -8.42 3.32
CA ALA A 179 -44.25 -7.56 2.61
C ALA A 179 -44.67 -6.41 3.52
N GLU A 180 -44.48 -5.18 3.05
CA GLU A 180 -44.86 -3.95 3.74
C GLU A 180 -45.86 -3.18 2.93
N LEU A 181 -46.95 -2.81 3.57
CA LEU A 181 -48.02 -2.05 2.97
C LEU A 181 -47.93 -0.61 3.46
N GLN A 182 -47.85 0.33 2.52
CA GLN A 182 -47.64 1.74 2.81
C GLN A 182 -48.85 2.59 2.44
N ASP A 183 -49.11 3.63 3.23
CA ASP A 183 -50.13 4.65 2.94
C ASP A 183 -49.65 5.66 1.88
N ALA A 184 -50.48 6.64 1.54
CA ALA A 184 -50.14 7.68 0.57
C ALA A 184 -48.97 8.59 1.02
N GLN A 185 -48.61 8.54 2.29
CA GLN A 185 -47.53 9.30 2.92
C GLN A 185 -46.25 8.47 3.08
N GLY A 186 -46.23 7.22 2.57
CA GLY A 186 -45.10 6.31 2.67
C GLY A 186 -44.92 5.67 4.05
N ARG A 187 -45.92 5.76 4.94
CA ARG A 187 -45.85 5.11 6.26
C ARG A 187 -46.32 3.67 6.15
N VAL A 188 -45.56 2.75 6.75
CA VAL A 188 -45.93 1.33 6.83
C VAL A 188 -47.14 1.18 7.76
N VAL A 189 -48.28 0.80 7.18
CA VAL A 189 -49.53 0.57 7.91
C VAL A 189 -49.73 -0.90 8.27
N TYR A 190 -49.07 -1.81 7.56
CA TYR A 190 -49.17 -3.24 7.80
C TYR A 190 -47.93 -3.95 7.27
N ASN A 191 -47.45 -4.97 7.97
CA ASN A 191 -46.38 -5.85 7.48
C ASN A 191 -46.69 -7.31 7.78
N TRP A 192 -46.22 -8.20 6.92
CA TRP A 192 -46.30 -9.64 7.14
C TRP A 192 -45.17 -10.36 6.44
N ILE A 193 -44.91 -11.60 6.86
CA ILE A 193 -43.87 -12.45 6.29
C ILE A 193 -44.51 -13.49 5.38
N ILE A 194 -43.94 -13.67 4.20
CA ILE A 194 -44.33 -14.67 3.20
C ILE A 194 -43.24 -15.73 3.15
N THR A 195 -43.61 -16.98 3.47
CA THR A 195 -42.71 -18.11 3.35
C THR A 195 -42.60 -18.54 1.88
N PRO A 196 -41.39 -18.64 1.31
CA PRO A 196 -41.21 -19.05 -0.07
C PRO A 196 -41.56 -20.54 -0.25
N PRO A 197 -42.09 -20.95 -1.42
CA PRO A 197 -42.46 -22.35 -1.69
C PRO A 197 -41.25 -23.28 -1.80
N SER A 198 -40.08 -22.74 -2.14
CA SER A 198 -38.81 -23.46 -2.11
C SER A 198 -37.74 -22.62 -1.42
N ARG A 199 -37.08 -23.20 -0.42
CA ARG A 199 -35.94 -22.58 0.30
C ARG A 199 -34.66 -22.59 -0.51
N THR A 200 -34.61 -23.27 -1.65
CA THR A 200 -33.41 -23.35 -2.49
C THR A 200 -33.78 -23.33 -3.95
N LEU A 201 -33.12 -22.45 -4.71
CA LEU A 201 -33.27 -22.35 -6.16
C LEU A 201 -31.98 -22.77 -6.84
N GLY A 202 -32.12 -23.65 -7.84
CA GLY A 202 -31.04 -24.03 -8.72
C GLY A 202 -30.57 -22.87 -9.62
N PRO A 203 -29.46 -23.06 -10.33
CA PRO A 203 -28.98 -22.11 -11.34
C PRO A 203 -30.06 -21.78 -12.38
N GLY A 204 -30.40 -20.50 -12.56
CA GLY A 204 -31.44 -20.08 -13.50
C GLY A 204 -32.87 -20.50 -13.14
N ALA A 205 -33.08 -21.13 -11.98
CA ALA A 205 -34.40 -21.61 -11.57
C ALA A 205 -35.28 -20.44 -11.12
N SER A 206 -36.58 -20.59 -11.29
CA SER A 206 -37.57 -19.65 -10.79
C SER A 206 -38.67 -20.35 -9.99
N ALA A 207 -39.10 -19.72 -8.90
CA ALA A 207 -40.24 -20.16 -8.11
C ALA A 207 -41.32 -19.07 -8.11
N GLN A 208 -42.56 -19.49 -8.31
CA GLN A 208 -43.72 -18.62 -8.20
C GLN A 208 -44.29 -18.76 -6.79
N PHE A 209 -44.55 -17.63 -6.14
CA PHE A 209 -45.20 -17.61 -4.83
C PHE A 209 -46.52 -16.86 -4.92
N ASP A 210 -47.50 -17.34 -4.17
CA ASP A 210 -48.80 -16.74 -4.04
C ASP A 210 -49.03 -16.38 -2.58
N ALA A 211 -49.25 -15.09 -2.30
CA ALA A 211 -49.54 -14.58 -0.97
C ALA A 211 -50.88 -13.85 -1.01
N ALA A 212 -51.79 -14.24 -0.12
CA ALA A 212 -53.06 -13.56 0.08
C ALA A 212 -53.15 -13.10 1.53
N VAL A 213 -53.54 -11.84 1.72
CA VAL A 213 -53.77 -11.28 3.05
C VAL A 213 -55.21 -10.79 3.17
N TYR A 214 -55.78 -11.00 4.36
CA TYR A 214 -57.11 -10.57 4.73
C TYR A 214 -57.03 -9.28 5.54
N ASP A 215 -58.11 -8.50 5.52
CA ASP A 215 -58.30 -7.30 6.36
C ASP A 215 -57.30 -6.16 6.11
N VAL A 216 -57.09 -5.83 4.84
CA VAL A 216 -56.22 -4.73 4.44
C VAL A 216 -56.88 -3.37 4.71
N PRO A 217 -56.22 -2.45 5.45
CA PRO A 217 -56.75 -1.10 5.66
C PRO A 217 -56.90 -0.33 4.33
N LYS A 218 -58.06 0.31 4.12
CA LYS A 218 -58.39 1.09 2.90
C LYS A 218 -57.41 2.24 2.57
N GLY A 219 -56.52 2.59 3.50
CA GLY A 219 -55.49 3.63 3.32
C GLY A 219 -54.24 3.16 2.57
N ALA A 220 -54.08 1.86 2.36
CA ALA A 220 -52.94 1.27 1.67
C ALA A 220 -52.94 1.55 0.17
N ARG A 221 -51.83 2.08 -0.34
CA ARG A 221 -51.66 2.40 -1.78
C ARG A 221 -50.50 1.69 -2.43
N GLU A 222 -49.44 1.42 -1.68
CA GLU A 222 -48.19 0.88 -2.20
C GLU A 222 -47.77 -0.36 -1.41
N LEU A 223 -47.28 -1.38 -2.14
CA LEU A 223 -46.77 -2.61 -1.57
C LEU A 223 -45.27 -2.69 -1.85
N LYS A 224 -44.48 -2.68 -0.80
CA LYS A 224 -43.03 -2.89 -0.87
C LYS A 224 -42.72 -4.32 -0.45
N LEU A 225 -41.94 -5.02 -1.25
CA LEU A 225 -41.48 -6.37 -0.96
C LEU A 225 -39.96 -6.34 -0.80
N SER A 226 -39.46 -6.92 0.27
CA SER A 226 -38.03 -7.05 0.54
C SER A 226 -37.72 -8.45 1.07
N PHE A 227 -36.46 -8.89 0.98
CA PHE A 227 -36.04 -10.14 1.62
C PHE A 227 -35.65 -9.88 3.07
N VAL A 228 -36.06 -10.78 3.98
CA VAL A 228 -35.71 -10.71 5.39
C VAL A 228 -34.19 -10.85 5.54
N GLY A 229 -33.56 -9.82 6.09
CA GLY A 229 -32.09 -9.74 6.26
C GLY A 229 -31.37 -8.87 5.22
N GLU A 230 -32.08 -8.34 4.22
CA GLU A 230 -31.58 -7.26 3.37
C GLU A 230 -31.86 -5.94 4.10
N ALA A 231 -30.83 -5.38 4.75
CA ALA A 231 -30.93 -4.06 5.37
C ALA A 231 -31.31 -3.04 4.28
N SER A 232 -32.47 -2.41 4.43
CA SER A 232 -32.98 -1.35 3.56
C SER A 232 -32.18 -0.07 3.66
#